data_AF-A0A430QMG5-F1
#
_entry.id   AF-A0A430QMG5-F1
#
_cell.length_a   1.000
_cell.length_b   1.000
_cell.length_c   1.000
_cell.angle_alpha   90.00
_cell.angle_beta   90.00
_cell.angle_gamma   90.00
#
_symmetry.space_group_name_H-M   'P 1'
#
loop_
_entity.id
_entity.type
_entity.pdbx_description
1 polymer ?
#
loop_
_entity_poly.entity_id
_entity_poly.type
_entity_poly.pdbx_seq_one_letter_code
_entity_poly.pdbx_strand_id
1 'polypeptide(L)'
;MEGYYNDTSFHRLVRGFIVQGGDPTGTGEGGESIYGQPFKTEIHSRLSFNRRGLVGMACLEENMNGSQFFFTLGSATELTGKHTLFGRVAGETLFNMLRLGEGDVGRNERPLRLHRIVSTYVSHHIYIYIYIYIYILLVKFSQTHPIRH
;
A
#
# COMPACT_ATOMS: atom_id res chain seq x y z
N MET A 1 -1.41 9.39 -15.54
CA MET A 1 -1.02 8.15 -14.86
C MET A 1 -0.18 7.34 -15.82
N GLU A 2 1.06 7.03 -15.47
CA GLU A 2 2.03 6.38 -16.36
C GLU A 2 2.06 4.85 -16.20
N GLY A 3 1.09 4.27 -15.50
CA GLY A 3 1.11 2.84 -15.18
C GLY A 3 2.23 2.44 -14.22
N TYR A 4 2.80 3.39 -13.46
CA TYR A 4 3.93 3.20 -12.55
C TYR A 4 3.77 2.00 -11.59
N TYR A 5 2.54 1.80 -11.08
CA TYR A 5 2.23 0.70 -10.17
C TYR A 5 1.78 -0.57 -10.88
N ASN A 6 1.65 -0.58 -12.20
CA ASN A 6 1.27 -1.78 -12.93
C ASN A 6 2.37 -2.85 -12.78
N ASP A 7 1.92 -4.08 -12.60
CA ASP A 7 2.73 -5.27 -12.29
C ASP A 7 3.55 -5.20 -10.98
N THR A 8 3.45 -4.12 -10.21
CA THR A 8 4.13 -4.05 -8.90
C THR A 8 3.51 -5.01 -7.90
N SER A 9 4.35 -5.64 -7.08
CA SER A 9 3.94 -6.69 -6.14
C SER A 9 3.79 -6.19 -4.72
N PHE A 10 3.00 -6.90 -3.92
CA PHE A 10 3.02 -6.76 -2.45
C PHE A 10 4.16 -7.61 -1.90
N HIS A 11 5.32 -6.98 -1.72
CA HIS A 11 6.58 -7.67 -1.40
C HIS A 11 6.76 -7.99 0.08
N ARG A 12 5.93 -7.43 0.97
CA ARG A 12 6.03 -7.65 2.43
C ARG A 12 4.65 -7.80 3.07
N LEU A 13 4.51 -8.80 3.94
CA LEU A 13 3.30 -9.13 4.68
C LEU A 13 3.63 -9.44 6.15
N VAL A 14 3.10 -8.61 7.04
CA VAL A 14 3.07 -8.87 8.49
C VAL A 14 1.63 -9.19 8.87
N ARG A 15 1.34 -10.46 9.15
CA ARG A 15 -0.03 -10.94 9.38
C ARG A 15 -0.73 -10.15 10.47
N GLY A 16 -1.97 -9.72 10.19
CA GLY A 16 -2.79 -8.94 11.13
C GLY A 16 -2.32 -7.51 11.34
N PHE A 17 -1.19 -7.10 10.74
CA PHE A 17 -0.61 -5.77 10.91
C PHE A 17 -0.66 -4.98 9.60
N ILE A 18 0.21 -5.29 8.63
CA ILE A 18 0.28 -4.58 7.36
C ILE A 18 0.58 -5.52 6.18
N VAL A 19 0.18 -5.07 5.00
CA VAL A 19 0.69 -5.57 3.72
C VAL A 19 1.22 -4.39 2.91
N GLN A 20 2.45 -4.50 2.40
CA GLN A 20 3.21 -3.40 1.81
C GLN A 20 3.55 -3.73 0.35
N GLY A 21 3.48 -2.71 -0.50
CA GLY A 21 3.76 -2.76 -1.94
C GLY A 21 4.20 -1.39 -2.46
N GLY A 22 4.07 -1.19 -3.77
CA GLY A 22 4.42 0.08 -4.42
C GLY A 22 5.91 0.24 -4.75
N ASP A 23 6.68 -0.85 -4.70
CA ASP A 23 8.05 -0.91 -5.19
C ASP A 23 8.06 -1.55 -6.61
N PRO A 24 8.44 -0.82 -7.66
CA PRO A 24 8.57 -1.36 -9.03
C PRO A 24 9.60 -2.48 -9.16
N THR A 25 10.61 -2.51 -8.31
CA THR A 25 11.65 -3.54 -8.32
C THR A 25 11.22 -4.80 -7.55
N GLY A 26 10.29 -4.66 -6.61
CA GLY A 26 9.79 -5.72 -5.74
C GLY A 26 10.79 -6.24 -4.71
N THR A 27 11.90 -5.53 -4.48
CA THR A 27 12.95 -5.88 -3.51
C THR A 27 12.57 -5.44 -2.10
N GLY A 28 11.79 -4.37 -2.00
CA GLY A 28 11.45 -3.65 -0.77
C GLY A 28 12.28 -2.41 -0.53
N GLU A 29 13.28 -2.14 -1.37
CA GLU A 29 14.20 -1.00 -1.22
C GLU A 29 14.04 0.03 -2.35
N GLY A 30 13.32 -0.31 -3.41
CA GLY A 30 13.14 0.57 -4.57
C GLY A 30 11.93 1.49 -4.47
N GLY A 31 11.72 2.25 -5.54
CA GLY A 31 10.58 3.14 -5.70
C GLY A 31 10.92 4.61 -5.44
N GLU A 32 10.39 5.49 -6.29
CA GLU A 32 10.70 6.91 -6.32
C GLU A 32 9.41 7.73 -6.36
N SER A 33 9.45 8.91 -5.75
CA SER A 33 8.32 9.82 -5.82
C SER A 33 8.25 10.49 -7.20
N ILE A 34 7.08 11.04 -7.54
CA ILE A 34 6.89 11.84 -8.75
C ILE A 34 7.75 13.12 -8.78
N TYR A 35 8.32 13.52 -7.65
CA TYR A 35 9.17 14.70 -7.55
C TYR A 35 10.63 14.39 -7.90
N GLY A 36 10.96 13.13 -8.23
CA GLY A 36 12.34 12.67 -8.46
C GLY A 36 13.21 12.65 -7.20
N GLN A 37 12.63 12.93 -6.03
CA GLN A 37 13.30 12.94 -4.74
C GLN A 37 12.31 12.56 -3.62
N PRO A 38 12.77 12.03 -2.48
CA PRO A 38 11.87 11.72 -1.36
C PRO A 38 11.14 12.96 -0.83
N PHE A 39 9.93 12.77 -0.31
CA PHE A 39 9.14 13.85 0.28
C PHE A 39 8.84 13.61 1.77
N LYS A 40 8.50 14.69 2.49
CA LYS A 40 8.34 14.68 3.95
C LYS A 40 7.09 13.92 4.41
N THR A 41 7.14 13.40 5.63
CA THR A 41 5.97 12.79 6.27
C THR A 41 4.97 13.88 6.68
N GLU A 42 3.69 13.64 6.43
CA GLU A 42 2.59 14.55 6.74
C GLU A 42 1.72 13.93 7.84
N ILE A 43 1.80 14.49 9.05
CA ILE A 43 1.08 14.00 10.22
C ILE A 43 -0.08 14.95 10.55
N HIS A 44 -1.22 14.36 10.89
CA HIS A 44 -2.40 15.10 11.35
C HIS A 44 -3.00 14.45 12.60
N SER A 45 -3.26 15.24 13.65
CA SER A 45 -3.69 14.76 14.97
C SER A 45 -4.99 13.95 14.97
N ARG A 46 -5.87 14.20 13.99
CA ARG A 46 -7.15 13.48 13.83
C ARG A 46 -7.01 12.16 13.06
N LEU A 47 -5.84 11.87 12.49
CA LEU A 47 -5.59 10.67 11.70
C LEU A 47 -4.80 9.68 12.54
N SER A 48 -5.30 8.45 12.63
CA SER A 48 -4.65 7.38 13.40
C SER A 48 -4.89 6.03 12.72
N PHE A 49 -3.86 5.20 12.73
CA PHE A 49 -3.91 3.83 12.24
C PHE A 49 -4.62 2.89 13.24
N ASN A 50 -5.88 3.17 13.57
CA ASN A 50 -6.61 2.49 14.64
C ASN A 50 -7.51 1.33 14.17
N ARG A 51 -7.47 0.99 12.88
CA ARG A 51 -8.27 -0.07 12.27
C ARG A 51 -7.67 -0.55 10.96
N ARG A 52 -8.17 -1.68 10.48
CA ARG A 52 -7.88 -2.22 9.14
C ARG A 52 -8.44 -1.35 8.02
N GLY A 53 -7.84 -1.44 6.84
CA GLY A 53 -8.28 -0.74 5.63
C GLY A 53 -7.84 0.72 5.56
N LEU A 54 -6.81 1.11 6.29
CA LEU A 54 -6.15 2.41 6.15
C LEU A 54 -4.94 2.28 5.23
N VAL A 55 -4.60 3.36 4.54
CA VAL A 55 -3.49 3.42 3.58
C VAL A 55 -2.47 4.43 4.10
N GLY A 56 -1.23 3.97 4.26
CA GLY A 56 -0.12 4.79 4.74
C GLY A 56 1.09 4.71 3.81
N MET A 57 1.92 5.75 3.81
CA MET A 57 3.18 5.74 3.08
C MET A 57 4.22 4.92 3.85
N ALA A 58 4.93 4.03 3.15
CA ALA A 58 6.10 3.36 3.70
C ALA A 58 7.33 4.26 3.50
N CYS A 59 8.16 4.33 4.53
CA CYS A 59 9.43 5.06 4.48
C CYS A 59 10.53 4.14 5.01
N LEU A 60 11.66 4.11 4.32
CA LEU A 60 12.86 3.43 4.82
C LEU A 60 13.56 4.27 5.89
N GLU A 61 13.54 5.58 5.70
CA GLU A 61 14.10 6.58 6.61
C GLU A 61 13.04 7.64 6.93
N GLU A 62 13.14 8.23 8.13
CA GLU A 62 12.17 9.21 8.60
C GLU A 62 12.11 10.41 7.63
N ASN A 63 10.90 10.81 7.24
CA ASN A 63 10.65 11.87 6.26
C ASN A 63 11.18 11.62 4.83
N MET A 64 11.44 10.37 4.46
CA MET A 64 11.87 9.99 3.10
C MET A 64 10.83 9.10 2.41
N ASN A 65 9.68 9.70 2.07
CA ASN A 65 8.61 9.01 1.34
C ASN A 65 8.95 8.91 -0.15
N GLY A 66 8.88 7.70 -0.70
CA GLY A 66 9.01 7.41 -2.12
C GLY A 66 7.67 7.02 -2.75
N SER A 67 7.61 5.87 -3.42
CA SER A 67 6.38 5.31 -3.97
C SER A 67 5.76 4.17 -3.15
N GLN A 68 6.49 3.64 -2.18
CA GLN A 68 6.01 2.50 -1.40
C GLN A 68 4.90 2.90 -0.43
N PHE A 69 3.92 2.03 -0.27
CA PHE A 69 2.77 2.22 0.61
C PHE A 69 2.37 0.90 1.26
N PHE A 70 1.54 0.99 2.30
CA PHE A 70 0.98 -0.17 2.96
C PHE A 70 -0.51 -0.03 3.22
N PHE A 71 -1.19 -1.17 3.32
CA PHE A 71 -2.53 -1.28 3.88
C PHE A 71 -2.46 -1.85 5.29
N THR A 72 -3.28 -1.32 6.20
CA THR A 72 -3.45 -1.94 7.52
C THR A 72 -4.39 -3.13 7.46
N LEU A 73 -3.96 -4.27 8.01
CA LEU A 73 -4.76 -5.48 8.17
C LEU A 73 -5.44 -5.56 9.55
N GLY A 74 -5.00 -4.73 10.48
CA GLY A 74 -5.53 -4.59 11.83
C GLY A 74 -5.31 -3.16 12.38
N SER A 75 -5.39 -3.00 13.69
CA SER A 75 -4.92 -1.77 14.34
C SER A 75 -3.39 -1.73 14.32
N ALA A 76 -2.83 -0.56 14.01
CA ALA A 76 -1.39 -0.32 13.87
C ALA A 76 -1.02 1.03 14.48
N THR A 77 -1.49 1.30 15.70
CA THR A 77 -1.34 2.58 16.39
C THR A 77 0.12 3.01 16.54
N GLU A 78 1.05 2.07 16.59
CA GLU A 78 2.50 2.29 16.63
C GLU A 78 3.07 3.01 15.39
N LEU A 79 2.33 3.02 14.28
CA LEU A 79 2.65 3.73 13.05
C LEU A 79 2.07 5.16 13.02
N THR A 80 1.15 5.48 13.95
CA THR A 80 0.52 6.80 14.04
C THR A 80 1.57 7.84 14.45
N GLY A 81 1.60 8.97 13.74
CA GLY A 81 2.60 10.01 13.98
C GLY A 81 3.96 9.74 13.33
N LYS A 82 4.16 8.57 12.70
CA LYS A 82 5.42 8.19 12.02
C LYS A 82 5.27 8.05 10.51
N HIS A 83 4.08 7.67 10.06
CA HIS A 83 3.78 7.49 8.65
C HIS A 83 2.63 8.42 8.22
N THR A 84 2.73 8.92 6.98
CA THR A 84 1.64 9.69 6.37
C THR A 84 0.45 8.77 6.16
N LEU A 85 -0.63 8.98 6.92
CA LEU A 85 -1.92 8.35 6.66
C LEU A 85 -2.62 9.19 5.59
N PHE A 86 -2.51 8.75 4.34
CA PHE A 86 -3.13 9.50 3.26
C PHE A 86 -4.51 8.97 2.93
N GLY A 87 -4.89 7.71 3.22
CA GLY A 87 -6.24 7.25 2.88
C GLY A 87 -6.85 6.02 3.52
N ARG A 88 -7.95 5.56 2.92
CA ARG A 88 -8.71 4.38 3.35
C ARG A 88 -9.31 3.61 2.17
N VAL A 89 -9.43 2.30 2.33
CA VAL A 89 -10.12 1.40 1.40
C VAL A 89 -11.64 1.57 1.56
N ALA A 90 -12.36 1.57 0.44
CA ALA A 90 -13.82 1.63 0.43
C ALA A 90 -14.41 0.33 1.02
N GLY A 91 -15.56 0.43 1.71
CA GLY A 91 -16.16 -0.71 2.41
C GLY A 91 -16.44 -1.92 1.51
N GLU A 92 -16.93 -1.66 0.30
CA GLU A 92 -17.25 -2.70 -0.70
C GLU A 92 -16.02 -3.47 -1.19
N THR A 93 -14.84 -2.85 -1.18
CA THR A 93 -13.59 -3.48 -1.64
C THR A 93 -12.66 -3.89 -0.50
N LEU A 94 -13.07 -3.67 0.75
CA LEU A 94 -12.26 -3.99 1.93
C LEU A 94 -11.89 -5.48 1.98
N PHE A 95 -12.83 -6.36 1.66
CA PHE A 95 -12.58 -7.81 1.65
C PHE A 95 -11.49 -8.20 0.63
N ASN A 96 -11.48 -7.56 -0.54
CA ASN A 96 -10.45 -7.81 -1.55
C ASN A 96 -9.06 -7.39 -1.07
N MET A 97 -8.97 -6.29 -0.32
CA MET A 97 -7.70 -5.88 0.31
C MET A 97 -7.28 -6.86 1.41
N LEU A 98 -8.21 -7.33 2.25
CA LEU A 98 -7.88 -8.27 3.33
C LEU A 98 -7.33 -9.61 2.82
N ARG A 99 -7.75 -10.05 1.62
CA ARG A 99 -7.19 -11.23 0.96
C ARG A 99 -5.69 -11.14 0.69
N LEU A 100 -5.13 -9.94 0.61
CA LEU A 100 -3.66 -9.76 0.50
C LEU A 100 -2.93 -10.20 1.76
N GLY A 101 -3.62 -10.28 2.90
CA GLY A 101 -3.09 -10.78 4.16
C GLY A 101 -3.11 -12.30 4.32
N GLU A 102 -3.66 -13.01 3.33
CA GLU A 102 -3.78 -14.47 3.33
C GLU A 102 -2.57 -15.13 2.64
N GLY A 103 -2.36 -16.42 2.93
CA GLY A 103 -1.27 -17.21 2.31
C GLY A 103 0.04 -17.16 3.08
N ASP A 104 0.96 -18.06 2.76
CA ASP A 104 2.18 -18.32 3.54
C ASP A 104 3.23 -17.21 3.41
N VAL A 105 3.91 -16.92 4.53
CA VAL A 105 4.96 -15.91 4.61
C VAL A 105 6.30 -16.62 4.79
N GLY A 106 7.24 -16.32 3.90
CA GLY A 106 8.60 -16.83 3.95
C GLY A 106 9.51 -15.98 4.83
N ARG A 107 10.82 -16.03 4.53
CA ARG A 107 11.83 -15.22 5.23
C ARG A 107 11.62 -13.73 4.95
N ASN A 108 12.05 -12.89 5.89
CA ASN A 108 11.99 -11.43 5.81
C ASN A 108 10.57 -10.91 5.49
N GLU A 109 9.55 -11.59 6.02
CA GLU A 109 8.15 -11.20 5.88
C GLU A 109 7.65 -11.19 4.40
N ARG A 110 8.36 -11.86 3.49
CA ARG A 110 8.00 -11.92 2.08
C ARG A 110 6.93 -13.00 1.82
N PRO A 111 5.79 -12.69 1.18
CA PRO A 111 4.82 -13.72 0.80
C PRO A 111 5.41 -14.76 -0.15
N LEU A 112 5.09 -16.04 0.05
CA LEU A 112 5.49 -17.11 -0.87
C LEU A 112 4.76 -17.01 -2.23
N ARG A 113 3.57 -16.40 -2.23
CA ARG A 113 2.81 -16.06 -3.44
C ARG A 113 2.53 -14.57 -3.44
N LEU A 114 3.06 -13.88 -4.44
CA LEU A 114 2.95 -12.44 -4.55
C LEU A 114 1.65 -12.07 -5.27
N HIS A 115 0.81 -11.27 -4.61
CA HIS A 115 -0.22 -10.52 -5.28
C HIS A 115 0.39 -9.34 -6.02
N ARG A 116 -0.20 -8.97 -7.16
CA ARG A 116 0.27 -7.89 -8.02
C ARG A 116 -0.83 -6.93 -8.39
N ILE A 117 -0.45 -5.68 -8.62
CA ILE A 117 -1.34 -4.64 -9.12
C ILE A 117 -1.40 -4.77 -10.64
N VAL A 118 -2.51 -5.26 -11.19
CA VAL A 118 -2.61 -5.43 -12.65
C VAL A 118 -2.70 -4.08 -13.37
N SER A 119 -3.45 -3.15 -12.80
CA SER A 119 -3.74 -1.85 -13.40
C SER A 119 -4.22 -0.87 -12.34
N THR A 120 -4.03 0.41 -12.60
CA THR A 120 -4.47 1.49 -11.71
C THR A 120 -5.32 2.49 -12.49
N TYR A 121 -6.44 2.91 -11.90
CA TYR A 121 -7.33 3.89 -12.50
C TYR A 121 -7.71 4.93 -11.46
N VAL A 122 -7.75 6.18 -11.88
CA VAL A 122 -8.24 7.30 -11.10
C VAL A 122 -9.73 7.45 -11.37
N SER A 123 -10.56 7.12 -10.38
CA SER A 123 -12.00 7.36 -10.47
C SER A 123 -12.32 8.77 -9.95
N HIS A 124 -12.95 9.59 -10.80
CA HIS A 124 -13.42 10.92 -10.44
C HIS A 124 -14.81 10.85 -9.78
N HIS A 125 -14.93 10.27 -8.58
CA HIS A 125 -16.09 10.53 -7.74
C HIS A 125 -15.73 11.58 -6.70
N ILE A 126 -16.12 12.82 -7.00
CA ILE A 126 -16.07 13.97 -6.12
C ILE A 126 -17.04 13.71 -4.96
N TYR A 127 -16.51 13.26 -3.82
CA TYR A 127 -17.14 13.58 -2.54
C TYR A 127 -16.49 14.86 -2.04
N ILE A 128 -17.26 15.95 -2.16
CA ILE A 128 -17.00 17.25 -1.56
C ILE A 128 -16.65 17.02 -0.09
N TYR A 129 -15.41 17.30 0.29
CA TYR A 129 -14.92 17.89 1.54
C TYR A 129 -13.44 17.52 1.71
N ILE A 130 -12.59 18.48 1.33
CA ILE A 130 -11.28 18.83 1.89
C ILE A 130 -10.27 17.67 2.08
N TYR A 131 -9.10 17.85 1.45
CA TYR A 131 -7.91 16.98 1.41
C TYR A 131 -7.86 15.96 0.25
N ILE A 132 -7.50 16.51 -0.91
CA ILE A 132 -6.35 16.09 -1.74
C ILE A 132 -5.90 14.62 -1.53
N TYR A 133 -6.22 13.81 -2.55
CA TYR A 133 -5.53 12.60 -3.02
C TYR A 133 -5.64 11.33 -2.17
N ILE A 134 -6.79 10.66 -2.31
CA ILE A 134 -6.86 9.20 -2.24
C ILE A 134 -7.64 8.74 -3.44
N TYR A 135 -6.92 8.55 -4.54
CA TYR A 135 -7.48 7.82 -5.65
C TYR A 135 -7.65 6.38 -5.20
N ILE A 136 -8.91 5.95 -5.15
CA ILE A 136 -9.30 4.56 -4.96
C ILE A 136 -8.59 3.75 -6.04
N LEU A 137 -7.50 3.10 -5.64
CA LEU A 137 -6.86 2.07 -6.42
C LEU A 137 -7.84 0.89 -6.44
N LEU A 138 -8.69 0.82 -7.45
CA LEU A 138 -9.32 -0.45 -7.82
C LEU A 138 -8.22 -1.35 -8.37
N VAL A 139 -7.50 -1.99 -7.44
CA VAL A 139 -6.51 -2.97 -7.82
C VAL A 139 -7.23 -4.27 -8.16
N LYS A 140 -7.19 -4.65 -9.44
CA LYS A 140 -7.39 -6.05 -9.80
C LYS A 140 -6.14 -6.81 -9.39
N PHE A 141 -6.31 -7.75 -8.47
CA PHE A 141 -5.26 -8.69 -8.11
C PHE A 141 -5.40 -9.96 -8.96
N SER A 142 -4.29 -10.44 -9.51
CA SER A 142 -4.19 -11.77 -10.11
C SER A 142 -3.19 -12.60 -9.32
N GLN A 143 -3.49 -13.88 -9.09
CA GLN A 143 -2.50 -14.83 -8.58
C GLN A 143 -1.76 -15.46 -9.76
N THR A 144 -0.45 -15.30 -9.84
CA THR A 144 0.37 -16.05 -10.79
C THR A 144 0.82 -17.36 -10.14
N HIS A 145 0.62 -18.48 -10.85
CA HIS A 145 1.18 -19.77 -10.47
C HIS A 145 2.60 -19.90 -11.04
N PRO A 146 3.55 -20.56 -10.36
CA PRO A 146 4.84 -20.85 -10.95
C PRO A 146 4.64 -21.78 -12.15
N ILE A 147 5.21 -21.40 -13.30
CA ILE A 147 5.33 -22.28 -14.46
C ILE A 147 6.27 -23.42 -14.04
N ARG A 148 5.74 -24.65 -14.00
CA ARG A 148 6.59 -25.84 -13.93
C ARG A 148 7.17 -26.06 -15.33
N HIS A 149 8.48 -25.91 -15.46
CA HIS A 149 9.27 -26.56 -16.50
C HIS A 149 10.24 -27.53 -15.80
#